data_AF-A0A942N3N2-F1
#
_entry.id   AF-A0A942N3N2-F1
#
_cell.length_a   1.000
_cell.length_b   1.000
_cell.length_c   1.000
_cell.angle_alpha   90.00
_cell.angle_beta   90.00
_cell.angle_gamma   90.00
#
_symmetry.space_group_name_H-M   'P 1'
#
loop_
_entity.id
_entity.type
_entity.pdbx_description
1 polymer ?
#
loop_
_entity_poly.entity_id
_entity_poly.type
_entity_poly.pdbx_seq_one_letter_code
_entity_poly.pdbx_strand_id
1 'polypeptide(L)'
;MKKLYAMKKITLLLIPLLFAIQQSLFAQNIYEDEKSIADKFLLSVSGGITYAKTDFQRAVTDYIIKGKFEYLIDLGSSFSMGLDVNATQGYVAGDQTATFRLSRVESFRTRITLLGGGLTLNYTLFDLVIPYIGGGLHYINFEPEIKDASGEVFVPIYNGATIGYQSGNYTASGEFGLRFLVTDKIVLSVAGTGYYFPADDLDRVTNEISNGTAKDIFFTGTLGVGLLIGGTKDSDRDGIPDKFDMCPDTPPGVKVDESGCPVDSDGDGVPDYLDECPDTPEGYIVDERGCIIDSDGDGVPDDRDRCPFTPLGVEVEEYGCPIDSDGDGVPDYLDECQGTPKGYYVNQYGCVLWVPDFDANPNQKLVLYIDQLFNKEPGLNAFGKSELGFIAKRISESKYPDWAIVGHSDNVGEPAANRFLSSEWAKVIFYNFVESGLDSANLKYTGMGSEFPIAGNASEEGRSQNRRIEIYPVITEQTRLKEQEKPLEIKPEIKTEPIPDKSILYGRSLPYNYDNEKNVTDVILTDGRNFSLQLSTWRDKKRADEVAAKYRKAGFNAFVTETFIPNVSGAFYKVRVGFFSSLSDARAAAQAIADVK
;
A
#
# COMPACT_ATOMS: atom_id res chain seq x y z
N MET A 1 17.31 20.93 -76.95
CA MET A 1 17.04 21.70 -75.71
C MET A 1 15.74 21.32 -74.97
N LYS A 2 14.65 20.87 -75.62
CA LYS A 2 13.41 20.46 -74.92
C LYS A 2 13.50 19.12 -74.13
N LYS A 3 14.39 18.19 -74.48
CA LYS A 3 14.59 16.92 -73.74
C LYS A 3 15.31 17.08 -72.38
N LEU A 4 16.11 18.14 -72.20
CA LEU A 4 16.84 18.37 -70.95
C LEU A 4 15.98 19.00 -69.84
N TYR A 5 14.83 19.60 -70.20
CA TYR A 5 13.94 20.27 -69.26
C TYR A 5 12.94 19.31 -68.58
N ALA A 6 12.63 18.17 -69.21
CA ALA A 6 11.75 17.14 -68.66
C ALA A 6 12.44 16.27 -67.61
N MET A 7 13.72 15.91 -67.82
CA MET A 7 14.50 15.17 -66.82
C MET A 7 14.72 15.99 -65.55
N LYS A 8 14.94 17.31 -65.65
CA LYS A 8 15.16 18.19 -64.50
C LYS A 8 13.95 18.32 -63.56
N LYS A 9 12.71 18.12 -64.06
CA LYS A 9 11.49 18.15 -63.23
C LYS A 9 11.22 16.82 -62.51
N ILE A 10 11.60 15.70 -63.12
CA ILE A 10 11.45 14.37 -62.50
C ILE A 10 12.49 14.20 -61.38
N THR A 11 13.72 14.69 -61.57
CA THR A 11 14.75 14.68 -60.50
C THR A 11 14.41 15.62 -59.35
N LEU A 12 13.66 16.72 -59.58
CA LEU A 12 13.27 17.65 -58.52
C LEU A 12 12.11 17.15 -57.63
N LEU A 13 11.31 16.19 -58.12
CA LEU A 13 10.20 15.56 -57.37
C LEU A 13 10.65 14.33 -56.56
N LEU A 14 11.69 13.63 -57.00
CA LEU A 14 12.25 12.46 -56.31
C LEU A 14 13.07 12.82 -55.07
N ILE A 15 13.74 13.98 -55.05
CA ILE A 15 14.59 14.41 -53.92
C ILE A 15 13.78 14.69 -52.64
N PRO A 16 12.66 15.44 -52.66
CA PRO A 16 11.84 15.62 -51.45
C PRO A 16 11.13 14.34 -51.01
N LEU A 17 10.80 13.43 -51.95
CA LEU A 17 10.24 12.11 -51.63
C LEU A 17 11.27 11.22 -50.90
N LEU A 18 12.52 11.22 -51.35
CA LEU A 18 13.64 10.52 -50.68
C LEU A 18 14.04 11.17 -49.34
N PHE A 19 13.89 12.50 -49.21
CA PHE A 19 14.15 13.22 -47.96
C PHE A 19 13.03 12.99 -46.92
N ALA A 20 11.77 12.83 -47.36
CA ALA A 20 10.66 12.45 -46.50
C ALA A 20 10.81 11.03 -45.95
N ILE A 21 11.30 10.07 -46.78
CA ILE A 21 11.59 8.69 -46.35
C ILE A 21 12.73 8.62 -45.33
N GLN A 22 13.72 9.53 -45.39
CA GLN A 22 14.81 9.58 -44.42
C GLN A 22 14.42 10.19 -43.06
N GLN A 23 13.40 11.05 -42.99
CA GLN A 23 12.94 11.63 -41.73
C GLN A 23 11.97 10.74 -40.94
N SER A 24 11.40 9.71 -41.57
CA SER A 24 10.50 8.75 -40.93
C SER A 24 11.20 7.54 -40.28
N LEU A 25 12.50 7.32 -40.51
CA LEU A 25 13.25 6.20 -39.91
C LEU A 25 13.62 6.39 -38.43
N PHE A 26 13.26 7.53 -37.82
CA PHE A 26 13.59 7.84 -36.42
C PHE A 26 12.44 8.42 -35.58
N ALA A 27 11.19 8.28 -36.03
CA ALA A 27 10.04 8.59 -35.19
C ALA A 27 9.49 7.29 -34.58
N GLN A 28 9.99 6.92 -33.40
CA GLN A 28 9.22 6.06 -32.50
C GLN A 28 8.02 6.90 -32.04
N ASN A 29 6.83 6.62 -32.57
CA ASN A 29 5.59 7.10 -31.99
C ASN A 29 4.47 6.10 -32.28
N ILE A 30 4.12 5.38 -31.21
CA ILE A 30 2.78 5.07 -30.69
C ILE A 30 1.75 4.61 -31.74
N TYR A 31 1.39 3.32 -31.62
CA TYR A 31 0.36 2.61 -32.35
C TYR A 31 -1.03 3.28 -32.17
N GLU A 32 -1.56 3.90 -33.21
CA GLU A 32 -2.99 4.08 -33.42
C GLU A 32 -3.40 3.18 -34.61
N ASP A 33 -3.77 1.92 -34.32
CA ASP A 33 -4.00 0.87 -35.34
C ASP A 33 -5.42 0.89 -35.95
N GLU A 34 -6.22 1.92 -35.67
CA GLU A 34 -7.67 1.88 -35.94
C GLU A 34 -8.03 1.99 -37.44
N LYS A 35 -7.07 2.31 -38.31
CA LYS A 35 -7.26 2.48 -39.77
C LYS A 35 -6.24 1.74 -40.63
N SER A 36 -5.64 0.68 -40.09
CA SER A 36 -4.75 -0.17 -40.88
C SER A 36 -5.55 -0.97 -41.94
N ILE A 37 -5.02 -1.00 -43.17
CA ILE A 37 -5.51 -1.87 -44.24
C ILE A 37 -4.87 -3.26 -44.20
N ALA A 38 -3.89 -3.47 -43.32
CA ALA A 38 -3.16 -4.72 -43.24
C ALA A 38 -4.04 -5.87 -42.74
N ASP A 39 -3.64 -7.08 -43.08
CA ASP A 39 -4.30 -8.37 -42.76
C ASP A 39 -5.79 -8.44 -43.13
N LYS A 40 -6.17 -7.70 -44.19
CA LYS A 40 -7.52 -7.65 -44.74
C LYS A 40 -7.53 -8.06 -46.21
N PHE A 41 -8.68 -8.57 -46.67
CA PHE A 41 -8.96 -8.75 -48.08
C PHE A 41 -9.62 -7.49 -48.64
N LEU A 42 -9.10 -6.96 -49.74
CA LEU A 42 -9.68 -5.85 -50.48
C LEU A 42 -10.32 -6.37 -51.78
N LEU A 43 -11.64 -6.30 -51.85
CA LEU A 43 -12.40 -6.51 -53.08
C LEU A 43 -12.73 -5.16 -53.70
N SER A 44 -12.25 -4.89 -54.91
CA SER A 44 -12.44 -3.59 -55.57
C SER A 44 -12.89 -3.69 -57.03
N VAL A 45 -13.66 -2.69 -57.44
CA VAL A 45 -14.09 -2.47 -58.82
C VAL A 45 -13.74 -1.04 -59.21
N SER A 46 -13.04 -0.89 -60.32
CA SER A 46 -12.60 0.39 -60.86
C SER A 46 -13.05 0.58 -62.30
N GLY A 47 -13.47 1.80 -62.63
CA GLY A 47 -13.81 2.22 -64.00
C GLY A 47 -12.91 3.37 -64.43
N GLY A 48 -12.61 3.48 -65.71
CA GLY A 48 -11.69 4.49 -66.17
C GLY A 48 -11.58 4.63 -67.68
N ILE A 49 -10.50 5.30 -68.09
CA ILE A 49 -10.17 5.56 -69.49
C ILE A 49 -8.88 4.84 -69.89
N THR A 50 -8.76 4.52 -71.17
CA THR A 50 -7.55 4.00 -71.81
C THR A 50 -6.91 5.07 -72.69
N TYR A 51 -5.60 4.96 -72.91
CA TYR A 51 -4.84 5.77 -73.84
C TYR A 51 -3.72 4.89 -74.41
N ALA A 52 -3.69 4.65 -75.72
CA ALA A 52 -2.65 3.83 -76.33
C ALA A 52 -1.74 4.61 -77.25
N LYS A 53 -0.49 4.18 -77.28
CA LYS A 53 0.51 4.63 -78.21
C LYS A 53 0.87 3.43 -79.08
N THR A 54 0.39 3.46 -80.32
CA THR A 54 0.59 2.42 -81.34
C THR A 54 1.17 3.06 -82.61
N ASP A 55 1.11 2.36 -83.74
CA ASP A 55 1.52 2.86 -85.05
C ASP A 55 0.61 3.97 -85.63
N PHE A 56 -0.54 4.24 -85.02
CA PHE A 56 -1.42 5.35 -85.38
C PHE A 56 -0.91 6.68 -84.78
N GLN A 57 -1.04 7.78 -85.53
CA GLN A 57 -0.46 9.07 -85.12
C GLN A 57 -1.17 9.68 -83.91
N ARG A 58 -2.44 9.35 -83.71
CA ARG A 58 -3.24 9.92 -82.63
C ARG A 58 -3.95 8.82 -81.82
N ALA A 59 -3.69 8.86 -80.52
CA ALA A 59 -4.38 8.06 -79.54
C ALA A 59 -5.79 8.60 -79.30
N VAL A 60 -6.77 7.70 -79.21
CA VAL A 60 -8.15 8.01 -78.82
C VAL A 60 -8.44 7.34 -77.49
N THR A 61 -9.05 8.09 -76.57
CA THR A 61 -9.42 7.52 -75.26
C THR A 61 -10.68 6.68 -75.39
N ASP A 62 -10.68 5.51 -74.77
CA ASP A 62 -11.86 4.66 -74.63
C ASP A 62 -12.03 4.24 -73.16
N TYR A 63 -12.98 3.37 -72.84
CA TYR A 63 -13.26 2.99 -71.46
C TYR A 63 -12.63 1.66 -71.04
N ILE A 64 -12.44 1.51 -69.73
CA ILE A 64 -11.98 0.26 -69.11
C ILE A 64 -12.67 0.03 -67.78
N ILE A 65 -12.89 -1.24 -67.44
CA ILE A 65 -13.40 -1.70 -66.16
C ILE A 65 -12.44 -2.76 -65.63
N LYS A 66 -12.08 -2.67 -64.35
CA LYS A 66 -11.16 -3.58 -63.65
C LYS A 66 -11.81 -4.07 -62.36
N GLY A 67 -11.89 -5.38 -62.18
CA GLY A 67 -12.16 -6.01 -60.89
C GLY A 67 -10.85 -6.53 -60.30
N LYS A 68 -10.62 -6.29 -59.01
CA LYS A 68 -9.39 -6.68 -58.31
C LYS A 68 -9.74 -7.27 -56.94
N PHE A 69 -9.20 -8.44 -56.65
CA PHE A 69 -9.22 -9.06 -55.33
C PHE A 69 -7.79 -9.12 -54.81
N GLU A 70 -7.53 -8.53 -53.66
CA GLU A 70 -6.20 -8.34 -53.10
C GLU A 70 -6.17 -8.77 -51.63
N TYR A 71 -5.17 -9.54 -51.23
CA TYR A 71 -4.87 -9.83 -49.83
C TYR A 71 -3.73 -8.93 -49.38
N LEU A 72 -3.94 -8.16 -48.31
CA LEU A 72 -2.99 -7.18 -47.79
C LEU A 72 -2.27 -7.81 -46.60
N ILE A 73 -0.95 -7.95 -46.72
CA ILE A 73 -0.07 -8.53 -45.70
C ILE A 73 0.62 -7.41 -44.95
N ASP A 74 0.60 -7.42 -43.63
CA ASP A 74 1.41 -6.48 -42.83
C ASP A 74 2.91 -6.75 -43.00
N LEU A 75 3.70 -5.69 -43.20
CA LEU A 75 5.15 -5.74 -43.21
C LEU A 75 5.77 -4.93 -42.06
N GLY A 76 4.95 -4.31 -41.20
CA GLY A 76 5.38 -3.41 -40.12
C GLY A 76 5.86 -2.04 -40.61
N SER A 77 6.10 -1.13 -39.66
CA SER A 77 6.64 0.23 -39.94
C SER A 77 5.88 1.02 -41.03
N SER A 78 4.54 0.95 -41.01
CA SER A 78 3.63 1.63 -41.95
C SER A 78 3.61 1.09 -43.39
N PHE A 79 4.22 -0.07 -43.65
CA PHE A 79 4.20 -0.73 -44.96
C PHE A 79 3.30 -1.96 -44.96
N SER A 80 2.57 -2.17 -46.06
CA SER A 80 1.88 -3.43 -46.33
C SER A 80 2.07 -3.87 -47.77
N MET A 81 2.03 -5.18 -48.02
CA MET A 81 2.15 -5.77 -49.35
C MET A 81 0.83 -6.41 -49.78
N GLY A 82 0.28 -5.99 -50.91
CA GLY A 82 -0.87 -6.63 -51.53
C GLY A 82 -0.46 -7.72 -52.49
N LEU A 83 -1.05 -8.92 -52.36
CA LEU A 83 -1.05 -9.94 -53.39
C LEU A 83 -2.40 -9.92 -54.09
N ASP A 84 -2.42 -9.66 -55.40
CA ASP A 84 -3.67 -9.47 -56.12
C ASP A 84 -3.88 -10.39 -57.32
N VAL A 85 -5.16 -10.68 -57.56
CA VAL A 85 -5.69 -11.22 -58.80
C VAL A 85 -6.68 -10.21 -59.37
N ASN A 86 -6.55 -9.90 -60.65
CA ASN A 86 -7.40 -8.92 -61.31
C ASN A 86 -7.85 -9.38 -62.70
N ALA A 87 -9.06 -8.94 -63.05
CA ALA A 87 -9.68 -9.13 -64.34
C ALA A 87 -10.09 -7.78 -64.89
N THR A 88 -9.69 -7.48 -66.12
CA THR A 88 -9.91 -6.17 -66.75
C THR A 88 -10.55 -6.37 -68.11
N GLN A 89 -11.52 -5.53 -68.46
CA GLN A 89 -12.14 -5.53 -69.78
C GLN A 89 -12.33 -4.08 -70.25
N GLY A 90 -12.07 -3.83 -71.53
CA GLY A 90 -12.23 -2.50 -72.09
C GLY A 90 -11.89 -2.44 -73.56
N TYR A 91 -11.64 -1.23 -74.02
CA TYR A 91 -11.25 -0.96 -75.39
C TYR A 91 -10.02 -0.06 -75.44
N VAL A 92 -9.25 -0.20 -76.51
CA VAL A 92 -8.13 0.65 -76.86
C VAL A 92 -8.36 1.16 -78.27
N ALA A 93 -8.15 2.45 -78.54
CA ALA A 93 -8.45 3.02 -79.83
C ALA A 93 -7.41 4.07 -80.28
N GLY A 94 -7.37 4.29 -81.58
CA GLY A 94 -6.56 5.33 -82.21
C GLY A 94 -7.09 5.70 -83.59
N ASP A 95 -6.75 6.90 -84.04
CA ASP A 95 -7.11 7.43 -85.34
C ASP A 95 -5.90 8.07 -86.04
N GLN A 96 -6.08 8.38 -87.32
CA GLN A 96 -5.08 8.96 -88.22
C GLN A 96 -3.90 8.05 -88.52
N THR A 97 -3.74 7.76 -89.81
CA THR A 97 -2.75 6.79 -90.28
C THR A 97 -1.35 7.35 -90.41
N ALA A 98 -0.37 6.55 -90.01
CA ALA A 98 0.98 6.70 -90.51
C ALA A 98 1.02 6.39 -92.01
N THR A 99 2.13 6.73 -92.69
CA THR A 99 2.38 6.29 -94.08
C THR A 99 2.49 4.76 -94.13
N PHE A 100 1.35 4.09 -94.27
CA PHE A 100 1.25 2.65 -94.43
C PHE A 100 1.42 2.24 -95.89
N ARG A 101 1.93 1.04 -96.13
CA ARG A 101 1.99 0.46 -97.50
C ARG A 101 0.62 0.01 -98.02
N LEU A 102 -0.42 0.15 -97.20
CA LEU A 102 -1.81 -0.18 -97.50
C LEU A 102 -2.62 1.08 -97.81
N SER A 103 -3.45 1.01 -98.84
CA SER A 103 -4.47 2.02 -99.07
C SER A 103 -5.66 1.74 -98.15
N ARG A 104 -5.98 2.70 -97.27
CA ARG A 104 -7.29 2.86 -96.60
C ARG A 104 -7.49 2.26 -95.19
N VAL A 105 -6.49 2.33 -94.31
CA VAL A 105 -6.74 2.29 -92.86
C VAL A 105 -7.05 3.73 -92.39
N GLU A 106 -7.92 3.95 -91.41
CA GLU A 106 -8.17 5.29 -90.82
C GLU A 106 -8.14 5.27 -89.28
N SER A 107 -8.75 4.25 -88.67
CA SER A 107 -8.81 4.10 -87.22
C SER A 107 -8.81 2.64 -86.82
N PHE A 108 -8.46 2.38 -85.57
CA PHE A 108 -8.63 1.07 -84.96
C PHE A 108 -9.35 1.18 -83.62
N ARG A 109 -10.04 0.10 -83.26
CA ARG A 109 -10.61 -0.09 -81.94
C ARG A 109 -10.49 -1.55 -81.56
N THR A 110 -9.76 -1.81 -80.49
CA THR A 110 -9.43 -3.15 -80.04
C THR A 110 -10.12 -3.43 -78.73
N ARG A 111 -10.95 -4.48 -78.70
CA ARG A 111 -11.45 -5.01 -77.42
C ARG A 111 -10.30 -5.71 -76.71
N ILE A 112 -10.13 -5.41 -75.43
CA ILE A 112 -9.11 -6.05 -74.59
C ILE A 112 -9.77 -6.73 -73.39
N THR A 113 -9.29 -7.91 -73.05
CA THR A 113 -9.63 -8.64 -71.82
C THR A 113 -8.33 -9.12 -71.19
N LEU A 114 -8.05 -8.70 -69.97
CA LEU A 114 -6.85 -9.08 -69.23
C LEU A 114 -7.25 -9.89 -68.02
N LEU A 115 -6.54 -10.99 -67.78
CA LEU A 115 -6.59 -11.75 -66.55
C LEU A 115 -5.18 -11.90 -66.03
N GLY A 116 -4.94 -11.52 -64.79
CA GLY A 116 -3.61 -11.53 -64.24
C GLY A 116 -3.57 -11.38 -62.73
N GLY A 117 -2.36 -11.17 -62.24
CA GLY A 117 -2.11 -10.91 -60.84
C GLY A 117 -0.86 -10.09 -60.66
N GLY A 118 -0.70 -9.55 -59.46
CA GLY A 118 0.35 -8.62 -59.17
C GLY A 118 0.69 -8.54 -57.69
N LEU A 119 1.70 -7.73 -57.43
CA LEU A 119 2.08 -7.31 -56.10
C LEU A 119 1.91 -5.80 -56.01
N THR A 120 1.39 -5.32 -54.90
CA THR A 120 1.39 -3.91 -54.54
C THR A 120 2.19 -3.69 -53.25
N LEU A 121 2.94 -2.60 -53.19
CA LEU A 121 3.56 -2.10 -51.97
C LEU A 121 2.83 -0.82 -51.59
N ASN A 122 2.31 -0.79 -50.37
CA ASN A 122 1.50 0.28 -49.83
C ASN A 122 2.25 0.95 -48.70
N TYR A 123 2.14 2.28 -48.62
CA TYR A 123 2.75 3.06 -47.55
C TYR A 123 1.69 3.94 -46.91
N THR A 124 1.46 3.75 -45.61
CA THR A 124 0.46 4.51 -44.84
C THR A 124 1.09 5.83 -44.40
N LEU A 125 0.93 6.88 -45.22
CA LEU A 125 1.44 8.24 -44.90
C LEU A 125 0.59 8.95 -43.83
N PHE A 126 -0.69 8.59 -43.76
CA PHE A 126 -1.69 9.04 -42.81
C PHE A 126 -2.78 7.97 -42.77
N ASP A 127 -3.52 7.85 -41.67
CA ASP A 127 -4.67 6.94 -41.52
C ASP A 127 -5.78 7.10 -42.57
N LEU A 128 -5.70 8.12 -43.41
CA LEU A 128 -6.67 8.45 -44.45
C LEU A 128 -6.18 8.17 -45.87
N VAL A 129 -4.88 8.31 -46.16
CA VAL A 129 -4.34 8.31 -47.53
C VAL A 129 -3.15 7.36 -47.64
N ILE A 130 -3.30 6.35 -48.49
CA ILE A 130 -2.33 5.28 -48.68
C ILE A 130 -1.87 5.28 -50.15
N PRO A 131 -0.73 5.91 -50.48
CA PRO A 131 -0.09 5.67 -51.76
C PRO A 131 0.37 4.23 -51.89
N TYR A 132 0.31 3.74 -53.12
CA TYR A 132 0.84 2.44 -53.46
C TYR A 132 1.48 2.42 -54.84
N ILE A 133 2.44 1.51 -55.00
CA ILE A 133 3.04 1.15 -56.27
C ILE A 133 2.85 -0.35 -56.49
N GLY A 134 2.55 -0.77 -57.72
CA GLY A 134 2.31 -2.16 -58.04
C GLY A 134 2.94 -2.59 -59.34
N GLY A 135 3.19 -3.89 -59.45
CA GLY A 135 3.66 -4.55 -60.65
C GLY A 135 2.87 -5.83 -60.87
N GLY A 136 2.54 -6.14 -62.11
CA GLY A 136 1.71 -7.32 -62.42
C GLY A 136 2.04 -7.96 -63.75
N LEU A 137 1.65 -9.23 -63.87
CA LEU A 137 1.72 -10.02 -65.09
C LEU A 137 0.30 -10.46 -65.46
N HIS A 138 -0.05 -10.30 -66.73
CA HIS A 138 -1.38 -10.58 -67.23
C HIS A 138 -1.32 -11.36 -68.52
N TYR A 139 -2.29 -12.23 -68.73
CA TYR A 139 -2.64 -12.73 -70.04
C TYR A 139 -3.70 -11.81 -70.64
N ILE A 140 -3.39 -11.18 -71.76
CA ILE A 140 -4.30 -10.32 -72.51
C ILE A 140 -4.84 -11.08 -73.71
N ASN A 141 -6.16 -11.15 -73.84
CA ASN A 141 -6.86 -11.54 -75.06
C ASN A 141 -7.43 -10.27 -75.71
N PHE A 142 -7.21 -10.11 -77.01
CA PHE A 142 -7.59 -8.91 -77.73
C PHE A 142 -8.17 -9.20 -79.12
N GLU A 143 -9.11 -8.35 -79.52
CA GLU A 143 -9.86 -8.47 -80.78
C GLU A 143 -9.83 -7.09 -81.47
N PRO A 144 -8.87 -6.86 -82.38
CA PRO A 144 -8.69 -5.59 -83.07
C PRO A 144 -9.62 -5.45 -84.29
N GLU A 145 -10.42 -4.37 -84.29
CA GLU A 145 -11.21 -3.93 -85.44
C GLU A 145 -10.55 -2.72 -86.10
N ILE A 146 -10.22 -2.84 -87.39
CA ILE A 146 -9.70 -1.73 -88.19
C ILE A 146 -10.83 -1.20 -89.09
N LYS A 147 -10.94 0.13 -89.18
CA LYS A 147 -11.92 0.82 -90.02
C LYS A 147 -11.26 1.62 -91.13
N ASP A 148 -11.93 1.66 -92.27
CA ASP A 148 -11.53 2.46 -93.44
C ASP A 148 -12.09 3.89 -93.39
N ALA A 149 -11.81 4.68 -94.44
CA ALA A 149 -12.27 6.06 -94.60
C ALA A 149 -13.81 6.24 -94.59
N SER A 150 -14.57 5.16 -94.79
CA SER A 150 -16.03 5.15 -94.73
C SER A 150 -16.57 4.68 -93.38
N GLY A 151 -15.69 4.28 -92.46
CA GLY A 151 -16.04 3.74 -91.15
C GLY A 151 -16.40 2.25 -91.14
N GLU A 152 -16.27 1.57 -92.28
CA GLU A 152 -16.55 0.13 -92.39
C GLU A 152 -15.37 -0.69 -91.84
N VAL A 153 -15.70 -1.73 -91.06
CA VAL A 153 -14.70 -2.65 -90.52
C VAL A 153 -14.23 -3.58 -91.63
N PHE A 154 -12.92 -3.67 -91.83
CA PHE A 154 -12.32 -4.54 -92.84
C PHE A 154 -11.08 -5.27 -92.32
N VAL A 155 -10.68 -6.29 -93.08
CA VAL A 155 -9.48 -7.07 -92.81
C VAL A 155 -8.37 -6.63 -93.77
N PRO A 156 -7.22 -6.12 -93.28
CA PRO A 156 -6.17 -5.66 -94.17
C PRO A 156 -5.51 -6.86 -94.89
N ILE A 157 -5.24 -6.67 -96.18
CA ILE A 157 -4.61 -7.65 -97.07
C ILE A 157 -3.30 -7.04 -97.58
N TYR A 158 -2.17 -7.74 -97.37
CA TYR A 158 -0.85 -7.35 -97.85
C TYR A 158 -0.28 -8.45 -98.74
N ASN A 159 0.20 -8.10 -99.94
CA ASN A 159 0.71 -9.05 -100.94
C ASN A 159 -0.22 -10.26 -101.23
N GLY A 160 -1.54 -10.05 -101.21
CA GLY A 160 -2.53 -11.10 -101.48
C GLY A 160 -2.83 -12.04 -100.31
N ALA A 161 -2.24 -11.81 -99.13
CA ALA A 161 -2.52 -12.57 -97.91
C ALA A 161 -3.19 -11.67 -96.85
N THR A 162 -4.14 -12.26 -96.11
CA THR A 162 -4.73 -11.64 -94.92
C THR A 162 -3.65 -11.49 -93.85
N ILE A 163 -3.56 -10.30 -93.24
CA ILE A 163 -2.70 -10.08 -92.09
C ILE A 163 -3.35 -10.73 -90.88
N GLY A 164 -2.74 -11.84 -90.44
CA GLY A 164 -3.10 -12.52 -89.20
C GLY A 164 -2.60 -11.74 -87.99
N TYR A 165 -3.22 -11.99 -86.84
CA TYR A 165 -2.75 -11.50 -85.54
C TYR A 165 -2.87 -12.63 -84.52
N GLN A 166 -2.08 -12.60 -83.47
CA GLN A 166 -2.22 -13.54 -82.36
C GLN A 166 -3.15 -12.95 -81.30
N SER A 167 -4.37 -13.47 -81.17
CA SER A 167 -5.40 -12.88 -80.30
C SER A 167 -5.09 -12.91 -78.80
N GLY A 168 -3.97 -13.48 -78.36
CA GLY A 168 -3.59 -13.47 -76.95
C GLY A 168 -2.08 -13.46 -76.71
N ASN A 169 -1.64 -12.75 -75.67
CA ASN A 169 -0.24 -12.68 -75.27
C ASN A 169 -0.08 -12.41 -73.77
N TYR A 170 1.15 -12.49 -73.27
CA TYR A 170 1.49 -12.02 -71.93
C TYR A 170 1.89 -10.55 -71.96
N THR A 171 1.43 -9.79 -70.98
CA THR A 171 1.75 -8.37 -70.79
C THR A 171 2.17 -8.12 -69.35
N ALA A 172 3.11 -7.19 -69.16
CA ALA A 172 3.54 -6.73 -67.85
C ALA A 172 2.96 -5.34 -67.59
N SER A 173 2.57 -5.06 -66.35
CA SER A 173 2.02 -3.77 -65.95
C SER A 173 2.80 -3.14 -64.82
N GLY A 174 2.94 -1.81 -64.85
CA GLY A 174 3.31 -1.00 -63.69
C GLY A 174 2.15 -0.10 -63.29
N GLU A 175 1.79 -0.11 -62.02
CA GLU A 175 0.69 0.65 -61.44
C GLU A 175 1.20 1.59 -60.35
N PHE A 176 0.63 2.78 -60.27
CA PHE A 176 0.78 3.68 -59.13
C PHE A 176 -0.59 4.25 -58.79
N GLY A 177 -0.89 4.41 -57.52
CA GLY A 177 -2.19 4.92 -57.11
C GLY A 177 -2.22 5.45 -55.69
N LEU A 178 -3.38 6.01 -55.35
CA LEU A 178 -3.72 6.44 -54.00
C LEU A 178 -5.00 5.72 -53.59
N ARG A 179 -5.04 5.23 -52.35
CA ARG A 179 -6.24 4.75 -51.69
C ARG A 179 -6.64 5.72 -50.59
N PHE A 180 -7.94 5.97 -50.47
CA PHE A 180 -8.54 6.81 -49.46
C PHE A 180 -9.46 5.95 -48.61
N LEU A 181 -9.19 5.84 -47.31
CA LEU A 181 -10.07 5.14 -46.38
C LEU A 181 -11.22 6.05 -46.00
N VAL A 182 -12.40 5.81 -46.56
CA VAL A 182 -13.61 6.58 -46.22
C VAL A 182 -14.20 6.08 -44.91
N THR A 183 -14.12 4.78 -44.67
CA THR A 183 -14.46 4.09 -43.41
C THR A 183 -13.47 2.95 -43.18
N ASP A 184 -13.60 2.24 -42.05
CA ASP A 184 -12.88 0.99 -41.74
C ASP A 184 -13.07 -0.12 -42.80
N LYS A 185 -14.15 -0.03 -43.60
CA LYS A 185 -14.54 -1.03 -44.60
C LYS A 185 -14.57 -0.54 -46.03
N ILE A 186 -14.64 0.77 -46.28
CA ILE A 186 -14.83 1.33 -47.62
C ILE A 186 -13.60 2.11 -48.04
N VAL A 187 -13.04 1.74 -49.19
CA VAL A 187 -11.87 2.35 -49.80
C VAL A 187 -12.24 2.99 -51.14
N LEU A 188 -11.83 4.22 -51.37
CA LEU A 188 -11.84 4.83 -52.70
C LEU A 188 -10.42 4.79 -53.27
N SER A 189 -10.27 4.53 -54.57
CA SER A 189 -8.96 4.47 -55.21
C SER A 189 -8.90 5.31 -56.49
N VAL A 190 -7.71 5.86 -56.74
CA VAL A 190 -7.33 6.45 -58.02
C VAL A 190 -6.00 5.84 -58.46
N ALA A 191 -5.92 5.34 -59.69
CA ALA A 191 -4.74 4.64 -60.16
C ALA A 191 -4.42 4.93 -61.62
N GLY A 192 -3.12 5.03 -61.91
CA GLY A 192 -2.56 5.04 -63.25
C GLY A 192 -1.79 3.74 -63.51
N THR A 193 -2.11 3.03 -64.59
CA THR A 193 -1.45 1.76 -64.94
C THR A 193 -0.94 1.81 -66.36
N GLY A 194 0.34 1.51 -66.57
CA GLY A 194 0.95 1.31 -67.88
C GLY A 194 1.13 -0.18 -68.18
N TYR A 195 0.72 -0.62 -69.37
CA TYR A 195 0.78 -2.01 -69.82
C TYR A 195 1.75 -2.14 -70.99
N TYR A 196 2.84 -2.85 -70.76
CA TYR A 196 3.84 -3.17 -71.78
C TYR A 196 3.41 -4.41 -72.55
N PHE A 197 3.15 -4.25 -73.85
CA PHE A 197 2.80 -5.34 -74.74
C PHE A 197 4.02 -5.69 -75.62
N PRO A 198 4.53 -6.93 -75.56
CA PRO A 198 5.73 -7.31 -76.31
C PRO A 198 5.46 -7.58 -77.80
N ALA A 199 4.19 -7.82 -78.17
CA ALA A 199 3.76 -7.96 -79.55
C ALA A 199 3.36 -6.61 -80.17
N ASP A 200 3.20 -6.60 -81.49
CA ASP A 200 3.00 -5.42 -82.34
C ASP A 200 1.61 -5.45 -83.01
N ASP A 201 0.70 -6.23 -82.43
CA ASP A 201 -0.54 -6.65 -83.08
C ASP A 201 -1.77 -5.99 -82.43
N LEU A 202 -1.60 -5.12 -81.42
CA LEU A 202 -2.73 -4.61 -80.63
C LEU A 202 -3.66 -3.76 -81.49
N ASP A 203 -3.13 -3.07 -82.50
CA ASP A 203 -3.89 -2.34 -83.52
C ASP A 203 -3.99 -3.10 -84.86
N ARG A 204 -3.50 -4.35 -84.89
CA ARG A 204 -3.44 -5.25 -86.06
C ARG A 204 -2.55 -4.76 -87.20
N VAL A 205 -1.73 -3.72 -86.97
CA VAL A 205 -0.73 -3.23 -87.91
C VAL A 205 0.65 -3.66 -87.43
N THR A 206 1.26 -4.61 -88.13
CA THR A 206 2.59 -5.12 -87.79
C THR A 206 3.71 -4.39 -88.56
N ASN A 207 4.94 -4.52 -88.08
CA ASN A 207 6.19 -4.08 -88.74
C ASN A 207 6.34 -4.49 -90.22
N GLU A 208 5.55 -5.44 -90.73
CA GLU A 208 5.54 -5.82 -92.15
C GLU A 208 4.89 -4.76 -93.05
N ILE A 209 4.04 -3.90 -92.47
CA ILE A 209 3.08 -3.03 -93.16
C ILE A 209 3.32 -1.55 -92.84
N SER A 210 3.70 -1.24 -91.61
CA SER A 210 4.21 0.06 -91.21
C SER A 210 5.74 0.04 -91.35
N ASN A 211 6.36 1.15 -91.80
CA ASN A 211 7.82 1.30 -91.65
C ASN A 211 8.19 1.58 -90.16
N GLY A 212 7.35 1.16 -89.21
CA GLY A 212 7.50 1.31 -87.78
C GLY A 212 8.33 0.20 -87.16
N THR A 213 8.75 0.42 -85.92
CA THR A 213 9.42 -0.54 -85.02
C THR A 213 8.81 -0.48 -83.62
N ALA A 214 7.59 0.05 -83.51
CA ALA A 214 7.06 0.61 -82.28
C ALA A 214 6.09 -0.36 -81.61
N LYS A 215 6.62 -1.15 -80.66
CA LYS A 215 5.80 -1.97 -79.76
C LYS A 215 4.66 -1.16 -79.15
N ASP A 216 3.47 -1.75 -79.16
CA ASP A 216 2.29 -1.16 -78.58
C ASP A 216 2.41 -1.02 -77.06
N ILE A 217 2.03 0.14 -76.54
CA ILE A 217 1.90 0.39 -75.11
C ILE A 217 0.60 1.12 -74.86
N PHE A 218 -0.14 0.70 -73.84
CA PHE A 218 -1.33 1.44 -73.42
C PHE A 218 -1.31 1.75 -71.94
N PHE A 219 -1.95 2.85 -71.60
CA PHE A 219 -2.06 3.40 -70.27
C PHE A 219 -3.53 3.48 -69.89
N THR A 220 -3.79 3.42 -68.60
CA THR A 220 -5.13 3.55 -68.05
C THR A 220 -5.12 4.51 -66.88
N GLY A 221 -6.20 5.28 -66.73
CA GLY A 221 -6.48 6.08 -65.56
C GLY A 221 -7.82 5.65 -65.00
N THR A 222 -7.86 5.16 -63.76
CA THR A 222 -9.05 4.53 -63.16
C THR A 222 -9.42 5.17 -61.82
N LEU A 223 -10.72 5.17 -61.53
CA LEU A 223 -11.30 5.46 -60.23
C LEU A 223 -12.06 4.23 -59.75
N GLY A 224 -11.90 3.87 -58.48
CA GLY A 224 -12.47 2.65 -57.92
C GLY A 224 -13.07 2.79 -56.54
N VAL A 225 -13.94 1.84 -56.23
CA VAL A 225 -14.50 1.57 -54.90
C VAL A 225 -14.05 0.17 -54.50
N GLY A 226 -13.67 0.01 -53.24
CA GLY A 226 -13.34 -1.28 -52.65
C GLY A 226 -13.95 -1.48 -51.28
N LEU A 227 -14.15 -2.74 -50.94
CA LEU A 227 -14.58 -3.21 -49.63
C LEU A 227 -13.44 -4.00 -48.98
N LEU A 228 -13.09 -3.61 -47.76
CA LEU A 228 -12.21 -4.36 -46.88
C LEU A 228 -13.03 -5.38 -46.10
N ILE A 229 -12.56 -6.63 -46.09
CA ILE A 229 -13.20 -7.78 -45.47
C ILE A 229 -12.15 -8.53 -44.65
N GLY A 230 -12.45 -8.82 -43.39
CA GLY A 230 -11.53 -9.49 -42.46
C GLY A 230 -10.85 -8.53 -41.47
N GLY A 231 -9.74 -8.96 -40.89
CA GLY A 231 -9.03 -8.33 -39.77
C GLY A 231 -9.15 -9.16 -38.47
N THR A 232 -8.14 -9.06 -37.60
CA THR A 232 -8.19 -9.63 -36.24
C THR A 232 -8.98 -8.69 -35.33
N LYS A 233 -9.84 -9.25 -34.48
CA LYS A 233 -10.62 -8.49 -33.50
C LYS A 233 -9.71 -8.14 -32.32
N ASP A 234 -9.79 -6.89 -31.87
CA ASP A 234 -9.15 -6.33 -30.68
C ASP A 234 -10.27 -5.57 -29.94
N SER A 235 -10.65 -6.04 -28.76
CA SER A 235 -11.88 -5.66 -28.05
C SER A 235 -11.71 -4.46 -27.15
N ASP A 236 -10.64 -4.46 -26.37
CA ASP A 236 -10.26 -3.45 -25.38
C ASP A 236 -9.30 -2.40 -25.96
N ARG A 237 -8.77 -2.64 -27.16
CA ARG A 237 -8.05 -1.65 -27.99
C ARG A 237 -6.73 -1.22 -27.36
N ASP A 238 -6.05 -2.18 -26.75
CA ASP A 238 -4.72 -2.01 -26.20
C ASP A 238 -3.60 -2.21 -27.26
N GLY A 239 -3.99 -2.64 -28.48
CA GLY A 239 -3.09 -2.89 -29.60
C GLY A 239 -2.70 -4.37 -29.77
N ILE A 240 -3.19 -5.26 -28.91
CA ILE A 240 -2.97 -6.71 -28.98
C ILE A 240 -4.29 -7.39 -29.39
N PRO A 241 -4.31 -8.16 -30.48
CA PRO A 241 -5.53 -8.86 -30.88
C PRO A 241 -6.05 -9.81 -29.79
N ASP A 242 -7.39 -9.93 -29.65
CA ASP A 242 -8.12 -10.79 -28.68
C ASP A 242 -7.55 -12.22 -28.53
N LYS A 243 -6.92 -12.73 -29.59
CA LYS A 243 -6.36 -14.08 -29.64
C LYS A 243 -5.03 -14.20 -28.89
N PHE A 244 -4.27 -13.12 -28.84
CA PHE A 244 -2.94 -13.02 -28.24
C PHE A 244 -2.95 -12.23 -26.93
N ASP A 245 -4.04 -11.53 -26.66
CA ASP A 245 -4.26 -10.75 -25.46
C ASP A 245 -4.67 -11.65 -24.27
N MET A 246 -3.87 -11.55 -23.19
CA MET A 246 -4.09 -12.21 -21.91
C MET A 246 -4.89 -11.36 -20.91
N CYS A 247 -5.02 -10.06 -21.18
CA CYS A 247 -5.61 -9.05 -20.33
C CYS A 247 -6.71 -8.26 -21.08
N PRO A 248 -7.87 -8.89 -21.35
CA PRO A 248 -8.90 -8.44 -22.31
C PRO A 248 -9.74 -7.22 -21.90
N ASP A 249 -9.35 -6.54 -20.84
CA ASP A 249 -10.03 -5.36 -20.29
C ASP A 249 -9.02 -4.23 -20.02
N THR A 250 -7.90 -4.20 -20.72
CA THR A 250 -6.89 -3.16 -20.56
C THR A 250 -7.43 -1.83 -21.09
N PRO A 251 -7.40 -0.74 -20.29
CA PRO A 251 -7.90 0.54 -20.77
C PRO A 251 -7.11 1.05 -21.99
N PRO A 252 -7.80 1.59 -23.03
CA PRO A 252 -7.15 2.11 -24.22
C PRO A 252 -6.09 3.17 -23.89
N GLY A 253 -4.91 3.05 -24.48
CA GLY A 253 -3.79 3.98 -24.29
C GLY A 253 -2.91 3.71 -23.07
N VAL A 254 -3.22 2.70 -22.26
CA VAL A 254 -2.30 2.15 -21.25
C VAL A 254 -1.16 1.42 -21.97
N LYS A 255 0.06 1.57 -21.46
CA LYS A 255 1.22 0.87 -22.00
C LYS A 255 1.14 -0.60 -21.59
N VAL A 256 1.11 -1.48 -22.59
CA VAL A 256 1.05 -2.94 -22.40
C VAL A 256 2.33 -3.64 -22.83
N ASP A 257 2.53 -4.84 -22.31
CA ASP A 257 3.56 -5.78 -22.73
C ASP A 257 3.15 -6.57 -24.00
N GLU A 258 3.98 -7.55 -24.41
CA GLU A 258 3.70 -8.39 -25.59
C GLU A 258 2.45 -9.29 -25.43
N SER A 259 1.90 -9.39 -24.22
CA SER A 259 0.74 -10.21 -23.88
C SER A 259 -0.55 -9.40 -23.72
N GLY A 260 -0.52 -8.08 -23.92
CA GLY A 260 -1.67 -7.19 -23.70
C GLY A 260 -1.88 -6.77 -22.25
N CYS A 261 -0.94 -7.10 -21.35
CA CYS A 261 -1.09 -6.77 -19.94
C CYS A 261 -0.39 -5.44 -19.60
N PRO A 262 -0.98 -4.61 -18.73
CA PRO A 262 -0.35 -3.38 -18.27
C PRO A 262 1.04 -3.62 -17.68
N VAL A 263 1.98 -2.73 -18.01
CA VAL A 263 3.34 -2.80 -17.45
C VAL A 263 3.33 -2.45 -15.96
N ASP A 264 4.05 -3.25 -15.18
CA ASP A 264 4.37 -3.07 -13.75
C ASP A 264 5.89 -3.09 -13.64
N SER A 265 6.49 -1.91 -13.42
CA SER A 265 7.93 -1.67 -13.54
C SER A 265 8.71 -2.11 -12.31
N ASP A 266 8.15 -1.99 -11.11
CA ASP A 266 8.80 -2.38 -9.85
C ASP A 266 8.32 -3.75 -9.32
N GLY A 267 7.25 -4.30 -9.89
CA GLY A 267 6.77 -5.65 -9.64
C GLY A 267 6.03 -5.78 -8.32
N ASP A 268 5.48 -4.69 -7.78
CA ASP A 268 4.74 -4.69 -6.53
C ASP A 268 3.29 -5.21 -6.66
N GLY A 269 2.85 -5.43 -7.91
CA GLY A 269 1.51 -5.92 -8.25
C GLY A 269 0.52 -4.82 -8.63
N VAL A 270 0.92 -3.55 -8.63
CA VAL A 270 0.14 -2.40 -9.07
C VAL A 270 0.74 -1.88 -10.39
N PRO A 271 -0.03 -1.87 -11.49
CA PRO A 271 0.49 -1.38 -12.77
C PRO A 271 0.93 0.09 -12.72
N ASP A 272 1.96 0.45 -13.50
CA ASP A 272 2.58 1.79 -13.57
C ASP A 272 1.58 2.96 -13.73
N TYR A 273 0.43 2.71 -14.36
CA TYR A 273 -0.58 3.74 -14.61
C TYR A 273 -1.53 3.99 -13.43
N LEU A 274 -1.54 3.11 -12.43
CA LEU A 274 -2.28 3.23 -11.17
C LEU A 274 -1.35 3.44 -9.97
N ASP A 275 -0.06 3.20 -10.15
CA ASP A 275 0.94 3.27 -9.10
C ASP A 275 1.36 4.73 -8.79
N GLU A 276 1.17 5.14 -7.53
CA GLU A 276 1.60 6.42 -6.98
C GLU A 276 3.03 6.37 -6.41
N CYS A 277 3.59 5.17 -6.24
CA CYS A 277 4.83 4.83 -5.56
C CYS A 277 5.76 3.94 -6.44
N PRO A 278 6.30 4.46 -7.56
CA PRO A 278 6.95 3.70 -8.65
C PRO A 278 8.32 3.07 -8.36
N ASP A 279 8.72 3.02 -7.09
CA ASP A 279 10.00 2.48 -6.62
C ASP A 279 9.79 1.62 -5.36
N THR A 280 8.65 0.94 -5.25
CA THR A 280 8.37 0.05 -4.13
C THR A 280 9.32 -1.15 -4.19
N PRO A 281 10.06 -1.45 -3.10
CA PRO A 281 10.94 -2.60 -3.10
C PRO A 281 10.17 -3.91 -3.19
N GLU A 282 10.72 -4.87 -3.94
CA GLU A 282 10.14 -6.19 -4.11
C GLU A 282 9.87 -6.90 -2.75
N GLY A 283 8.67 -7.47 -2.61
CA GLY A 283 8.26 -8.27 -1.45
C GLY A 283 7.65 -7.49 -0.28
N TYR A 284 7.43 -6.18 -0.40
CA TYR A 284 6.60 -5.42 0.53
C TYR A 284 5.11 -5.56 0.16
N ILE A 285 4.24 -5.50 1.17
CA ILE A 285 2.80 -5.45 0.96
C ILE A 285 2.40 -3.99 0.72
N VAL A 286 1.77 -3.75 -0.43
CA VAL A 286 1.30 -2.42 -0.84
C VAL A 286 -0.21 -2.30 -0.80
N ASP A 287 -0.70 -1.06 -0.75
CA ASP A 287 -2.11 -0.73 -0.96
C ASP A 287 -2.48 -0.67 -2.45
N GLU A 288 -3.73 -0.30 -2.75
CA GLU A 288 -4.23 -0.18 -4.14
C GLU A 288 -3.51 0.90 -4.98
N ARG A 289 -2.64 1.70 -4.37
CA ARG A 289 -1.87 2.79 -5.00
C ARG A 289 -0.39 2.45 -5.15
N GLY A 290 0.01 1.21 -4.86
CA GLY A 290 1.41 0.77 -4.91
C GLY A 290 2.25 1.26 -3.74
N CYS A 291 1.64 1.81 -2.69
CA CYS A 291 2.40 2.37 -1.56
C CYS A 291 2.43 1.42 -0.37
N ILE A 292 3.60 1.35 0.28
CA ILE A 292 3.81 0.55 1.50
C ILE A 292 2.85 1.01 2.61
N ILE A 293 2.21 0.04 3.27
CA ILE A 293 1.26 0.30 4.36
C ILE A 293 2.01 0.43 5.70
N ASP A 294 1.86 1.59 6.33
CA ASP A 294 2.35 1.91 7.68
C ASP A 294 1.21 2.65 8.41
N SER A 295 0.47 1.90 9.23
CA SER A 295 -0.81 2.31 9.81
C SER A 295 -0.67 3.32 10.95
N ASP A 296 0.40 3.25 11.75
CA ASP A 296 0.64 4.15 12.88
C ASP A 296 1.69 5.22 12.58
N GLY A 297 2.39 5.11 11.44
CA GLY A 297 3.31 6.10 10.92
C GLY A 297 4.63 6.13 11.67
N ASP A 298 4.99 5.07 12.38
CA ASP A 298 6.22 4.99 13.16
C ASP A 298 7.47 4.73 12.29
N GLY A 299 7.27 4.47 10.99
CA GLY A 299 8.31 4.20 10.02
C GLY A 299 8.60 2.72 9.79
N VAL A 300 7.85 1.81 10.43
CA VAL A 300 7.93 0.37 10.24
C VAL A 300 6.65 -0.13 9.55
N PRO A 301 6.76 -0.80 8.39
CA PRO A 301 5.58 -1.31 7.69
C PRO A 301 4.78 -2.35 8.49
N ASP A 302 3.47 -2.37 8.31
CA ASP A 302 2.51 -3.21 9.06
C ASP A 302 2.86 -4.71 9.04
N ASP A 303 3.46 -5.21 7.96
CA ASP A 303 3.85 -6.63 7.82
C ASP A 303 5.05 -7.02 8.70
N ARG A 304 5.80 -6.02 9.17
CA ARG A 304 7.02 -6.17 9.99
C ARG A 304 6.88 -5.55 11.37
N ASP A 305 5.84 -4.75 11.58
CA ASP A 305 5.55 -4.11 12.84
C ASP A 305 4.92 -5.09 13.85
N ARG A 306 5.53 -5.17 15.04
CA ARG A 306 5.05 -5.96 16.18
C ARG A 306 4.19 -5.15 17.14
N CYS A 307 4.18 -3.84 16.98
CA CYS A 307 3.60 -2.85 17.86
C CYS A 307 2.74 -1.84 17.05
N PRO A 308 1.60 -2.29 16.47
CA PRO A 308 0.78 -1.58 15.46
C PRO A 308 0.04 -0.32 15.94
N PHE A 309 0.39 0.21 17.11
CA PHE A 309 -0.24 1.37 17.74
C PHE A 309 0.81 2.26 18.42
N THR A 310 2.05 2.26 17.93
CA THR A 310 3.09 3.12 18.44
C THR A 310 2.73 4.58 18.15
N PRO A 311 2.74 5.47 19.15
CA PRO A 311 2.42 6.87 18.91
C PRO A 311 3.41 7.52 17.93
N LEU A 312 2.87 8.26 16.96
CA LEU A 312 3.66 8.99 15.96
C LEU A 312 4.75 9.86 16.62
N GLY A 313 5.99 9.68 16.16
CA GLY A 313 7.17 10.43 16.62
C GLY A 313 7.86 9.86 17.86
N VAL A 314 7.40 8.73 18.38
CA VAL A 314 8.17 7.92 19.34
C VAL A 314 9.29 7.19 18.60
N GLU A 315 10.49 7.17 19.18
CA GLU A 315 11.60 6.39 18.62
C GLU A 315 11.34 4.89 18.82
N VAL A 316 11.44 4.12 17.73
CA VAL A 316 11.17 2.68 17.70
C VAL A 316 12.38 1.88 17.29
N GLU A 317 12.40 0.61 17.70
CA GLU A 317 13.34 -0.38 17.20
C GLU A 317 12.93 -0.92 15.81
N GLU A 318 13.69 -1.89 15.28
CA GLU A 318 13.49 -2.48 13.94
C GLU A 318 12.07 -3.06 13.71
N TYR A 319 11.33 -3.38 14.77
CA TYR A 319 10.01 -4.02 14.71
C TYR A 319 8.87 -3.11 15.21
N GLY A 320 9.04 -1.79 15.13
CA GLY A 320 8.00 -0.78 15.46
C GLY A 320 7.70 -0.65 16.95
N CYS A 321 8.42 -1.38 17.81
CA CYS A 321 8.22 -1.28 19.24
C CYS A 321 9.02 -0.12 19.85
N PRO A 322 8.42 0.68 20.75
CA PRO A 322 9.13 1.72 21.48
C PRO A 322 10.31 1.18 22.28
N ILE A 323 11.39 1.95 22.35
CA ILE A 323 12.59 1.60 23.10
C ILE A 323 12.27 1.49 24.61
N ASP A 324 12.72 0.41 25.23
CA ASP A 324 12.68 0.15 26.69
C ASP A 324 14.11 -0.18 27.16
N SER A 325 14.82 0.86 27.60
CA SER A 325 16.26 0.83 27.87
C SER A 325 16.64 -0.06 29.05
N ASP A 326 15.81 -0.10 30.11
CA ASP A 326 16.07 -0.91 31.29
C ASP A 326 15.35 -2.26 31.30
N GLY A 327 14.43 -2.46 30.35
CA GLY A 327 13.71 -3.70 30.09
C GLY A 327 12.77 -4.08 31.23
N ASP A 328 12.18 -3.11 31.91
CA ASP A 328 11.21 -3.30 32.98
C ASP A 328 9.76 -3.48 32.47
N GLY A 329 9.55 -3.27 31.17
CA GLY A 329 8.27 -3.40 30.48
C GLY A 329 7.52 -2.08 30.27
N VAL A 330 8.10 -0.94 30.67
CA VAL A 330 7.57 0.40 30.40
C VAL A 330 8.51 1.12 29.43
N PRO A 331 8.03 1.54 28.24
CA PRO A 331 8.86 2.26 27.29
C PRO A 331 9.46 3.55 27.85
N ASP A 332 10.65 3.92 27.37
CA ASP A 332 11.42 5.07 27.82
C ASP A 332 10.63 6.39 27.79
N TYR A 333 9.69 6.55 26.85
CA TYR A 333 8.86 7.74 26.73
C TYR A 333 7.74 7.84 27.79
N LEU A 334 7.45 6.75 28.50
CA LEU A 334 6.51 6.66 29.62
C LEU A 334 7.20 6.38 30.96
N ASP A 335 8.47 5.99 30.96
CA ASP A 335 9.24 5.64 32.15
C ASP A 335 9.77 6.88 32.90
N GLU A 336 9.27 7.08 34.12
CA GLU A 336 9.74 8.13 35.03
C GLU A 336 10.93 7.67 35.90
N CYS A 337 11.17 6.36 35.98
CA CYS A 337 12.04 5.67 36.91
C CYS A 337 13.15 4.87 36.19
N GLN A 338 13.87 5.55 35.31
CA GLN A 338 14.98 4.99 34.53
C GLN A 338 15.97 4.15 35.36
N GLY A 339 16.20 2.91 34.94
CA GLY A 339 17.17 1.98 35.52
C GLY A 339 16.57 1.04 36.56
N THR A 340 15.29 0.74 36.47
CA THR A 340 14.65 -0.25 37.31
C THR A 340 15.28 -1.63 37.08
N PRO A 341 15.71 -2.35 38.14
CA PRO A 341 16.36 -3.63 37.94
C PRO A 341 15.41 -4.65 37.29
N LYS A 342 15.89 -5.34 36.26
CA LYS A 342 15.15 -6.43 35.59
C LYS A 342 14.63 -7.47 36.58
N GLY A 343 13.37 -7.84 36.44
CA GLY A 343 12.68 -8.84 37.27
C GLY A 343 11.95 -8.26 38.49
N TYR A 344 12.06 -6.95 38.73
CA TYR A 344 11.15 -6.24 39.62
C TYR A 344 9.86 -5.92 38.86
N TYR A 345 8.74 -5.91 39.58
CA TYR A 345 7.46 -5.50 39.01
C TYR A 345 7.33 -3.99 39.17
N VAL A 346 6.94 -3.30 38.11
CA VAL A 346 6.87 -1.85 38.05
C VAL A 346 5.43 -1.37 37.85
N ASN A 347 5.16 -0.13 38.25
CA ASN A 347 3.92 0.54 37.94
C ASN A 347 3.95 1.14 36.52
N GLN A 348 2.91 1.88 36.14
CA GLN A 348 2.79 2.50 34.80
C GLN A 348 3.86 3.55 34.45
N TYR A 349 4.70 3.92 35.42
CA TYR A 349 5.75 4.92 35.30
C TYR A 349 7.15 4.29 35.41
N GLY A 350 7.27 2.97 35.26
CA GLY A 350 8.52 2.22 35.39
C GLY A 350 9.07 2.14 36.82
N CYS A 351 8.29 2.56 37.83
CA CYS A 351 8.77 2.57 39.21
C CYS A 351 8.45 1.26 39.95
N VAL A 352 9.43 0.69 40.64
CA VAL A 352 9.30 -0.54 41.43
C VAL A 352 8.10 -0.52 42.38
N LEU A 353 7.23 -1.52 42.26
CA LEU A 353 6.12 -1.76 43.17
C LEU A 353 6.63 -2.37 44.49
N TRP A 354 6.65 -1.55 45.55
CA TRP A 354 7.05 -2.01 46.87
C TRP A 354 5.93 -2.79 47.56
N VAL A 355 5.87 -4.11 47.33
CA VAL A 355 5.00 -5.01 48.10
C VAL A 355 5.74 -5.44 49.37
N PRO A 356 5.21 -5.13 50.57
CA PRO A 356 5.82 -5.57 51.83
C PRO A 356 6.00 -7.09 51.88
N ASP A 357 7.08 -7.57 52.49
CA ASP A 357 7.23 -8.98 52.84
C ASP A 357 6.34 -9.30 54.04
N PHE A 358 5.10 -9.68 53.75
CA PHE A 358 4.10 -10.03 54.75
C PHE A 358 4.50 -11.24 55.59
N ASP A 359 5.35 -12.13 55.06
CA ASP A 359 5.82 -13.30 55.78
C ASP A 359 6.87 -12.94 56.84
N ALA A 360 7.68 -11.91 56.57
CA ALA A 360 8.63 -11.32 57.51
C ALA A 360 7.94 -10.43 58.57
N ASN A 361 6.88 -9.69 58.21
CA ASN A 361 6.13 -8.86 59.14
C ASN A 361 4.63 -8.83 58.82
N PRO A 362 3.81 -9.69 59.44
CA PRO A 362 2.39 -9.81 59.11
C PRO A 362 1.52 -8.64 59.61
N ASN A 363 2.09 -7.71 60.37
CA ASN A 363 1.39 -6.50 60.81
C ASN A 363 1.52 -5.34 59.81
N GLN A 364 2.30 -5.51 58.73
CA GLN A 364 2.38 -4.51 57.66
C GLN A 364 1.13 -4.55 56.78
N LYS A 365 0.78 -3.37 56.25
CA LYS A 365 -0.31 -3.19 55.30
C LYS A 365 0.26 -2.67 54.00
N LEU A 366 -0.17 -3.25 52.88
CA LEU A 366 0.00 -2.63 51.56
C LEU A 366 -1.09 -1.58 51.38
N VAL A 367 -0.70 -0.39 50.96
CA VAL A 367 -1.61 0.74 50.73
C VAL A 367 -1.59 1.08 49.26
N LEU A 368 -2.77 1.06 48.63
CA LEU A 368 -2.96 1.46 47.24
C LEU A 368 -3.84 2.70 47.18
N TYR A 369 -3.47 3.69 46.39
CA TYR A 369 -4.24 4.94 46.30
C TYR A 369 -5.27 4.86 45.17
N ILE A 370 -6.50 5.27 45.45
CA ILE A 370 -7.63 5.13 44.51
C ILE A 370 -7.38 5.91 43.23
N ASP A 371 -6.82 7.12 43.35
CA ASP A 371 -6.58 8.03 42.23
C ASP A 371 -5.59 7.45 41.20
N GLN A 372 -4.80 6.43 41.57
CA GLN A 372 -3.86 5.74 40.68
C GLN A 372 -4.50 4.50 40.01
N LEU A 373 -5.44 3.84 40.70
CA LEU A 373 -6.02 2.56 40.28
C LEU A 373 -7.29 2.70 39.44
N PHE A 374 -8.09 3.75 39.66
CA PHE A 374 -9.43 3.89 39.10
C PHE A 374 -9.51 5.04 38.09
N ASN A 375 -10.30 4.83 37.03
CA ASN A 375 -10.74 5.92 36.15
C ASN A 375 -11.83 6.77 36.84
N LYS A 376 -12.18 7.92 36.23
CA LYS A 376 -13.26 8.82 36.71
C LYS A 376 -14.65 8.15 36.84
N GLU A 377 -14.82 6.95 36.31
CA GLU A 377 -15.99 6.09 36.50
C GLU A 377 -15.53 4.71 37.03
N PRO A 378 -16.36 3.97 37.79
CA PRO A 378 -15.91 2.87 38.64
C PRO A 378 -15.44 1.67 37.81
N GLY A 379 -14.18 1.69 37.43
CA GLY A 379 -13.47 0.64 36.73
C GLY A 379 -11.97 0.85 36.89
N LEU A 380 -11.24 -0.24 37.10
CA LEU A 380 -9.78 -0.24 37.10
C LEU A 380 -9.28 0.20 35.71
N ASN A 381 -8.25 1.04 35.67
CA ASN A 381 -7.52 1.28 34.42
C ASN A 381 -6.70 0.01 34.04
N ALA A 382 -6.17 -0.04 32.82
CA ALA A 382 -5.42 -1.20 32.33
C ALA A 382 -4.22 -1.54 33.24
N PHE A 383 -3.58 -0.51 33.79
CA PHE A 383 -2.46 -0.63 34.72
C PHE A 383 -2.86 -1.20 36.07
N GLY A 384 -3.97 -0.75 36.65
CA GLY A 384 -4.52 -1.26 37.90
C GLY A 384 -4.86 -2.76 37.80
N LYS A 385 -5.29 -3.24 36.63
CA LYS A 385 -5.46 -4.69 36.41
C LYS A 385 -4.14 -5.46 36.45
N SER A 386 -3.07 -4.92 35.85
CA SER A 386 -1.73 -5.53 35.86
C SER A 386 -1.12 -5.54 37.27
N GLU A 387 -1.19 -4.40 37.95
CA GLU A 387 -0.66 -4.21 39.32
C GLU A 387 -1.32 -5.16 40.32
N LEU A 388 -2.65 -5.29 40.27
CA LEU A 388 -3.39 -6.19 41.13
C LEU A 388 -3.14 -7.67 40.82
N GLY A 389 -2.92 -8.05 39.56
CA GLY A 389 -2.50 -9.40 39.20
C GLY A 389 -1.18 -9.80 39.87
N PHE A 390 -0.20 -8.88 39.91
CA PHE A 390 1.06 -9.12 40.62
C PHE A 390 0.85 -9.26 42.14
N ILE A 391 0.07 -8.36 42.75
CA ILE A 391 -0.23 -8.43 44.18
C ILE A 391 -0.93 -9.76 44.52
N ALA A 392 -1.87 -10.20 43.68
CA ALA A 392 -2.57 -11.47 43.85
C ALA A 392 -1.59 -12.67 43.82
N LYS A 393 -0.63 -12.66 42.90
CA LYS A 393 0.43 -13.68 42.86
C LYS A 393 1.24 -13.71 44.16
N ARG A 394 1.66 -12.56 44.68
CA ARG A 394 2.41 -12.49 45.95
C ARG A 394 1.60 -12.95 47.15
N ILE A 395 0.31 -12.62 47.17
CA ILE A 395 -0.64 -13.14 48.17
C ILE A 395 -0.75 -14.67 48.08
N SER A 396 -0.79 -15.24 46.87
CA SER A 396 -0.87 -16.69 46.66
C SER A 396 0.38 -17.45 47.11
N GLU A 397 1.54 -16.79 47.10
CA GLU A 397 2.83 -17.33 47.54
C GLU A 397 3.06 -17.17 49.06
N SER A 398 2.26 -16.35 49.75
CA SER A 398 2.41 -16.10 51.18
C SER A 398 1.99 -17.31 52.02
N LYS A 399 2.63 -17.47 53.20
CA LYS A 399 2.22 -18.48 54.19
C LYS A 399 0.86 -18.19 54.84
N TYR A 400 0.31 -16.98 54.68
CA TYR A 400 -0.98 -16.58 55.26
C TYR A 400 -2.13 -16.87 54.31
N PRO A 401 -3.11 -17.72 54.70
CA PRO A 401 -4.20 -18.07 53.81
C PRO A 401 -5.24 -16.95 53.72
N ASP A 402 -5.54 -16.25 54.82
CA ASP A 402 -6.64 -15.28 54.91
C ASP A 402 -6.16 -13.84 54.73
N TRP A 403 -6.90 -13.03 53.98
CA TRP A 403 -6.54 -11.64 53.67
C TRP A 403 -7.73 -10.68 53.76
N ALA A 404 -7.46 -9.46 54.24
CA ALA A 404 -8.43 -8.38 54.33
C ALA A 404 -8.11 -7.26 53.33
N ILE A 405 -9.16 -6.76 52.68
CA ILE A 405 -9.14 -5.65 51.72
C ILE A 405 -10.05 -4.55 52.28
N VAL A 406 -9.47 -3.44 52.71
CA VAL A 406 -10.21 -2.40 53.43
C VAL A 406 -10.18 -1.09 52.64
N GLY A 407 -11.35 -0.60 52.22
CA GLY A 407 -11.46 0.64 51.48
C GLY A 407 -11.76 1.83 52.38
N HIS A 408 -11.07 2.94 52.13
CA HIS A 408 -11.22 4.22 52.82
C HIS A 408 -11.52 5.34 51.82
N SER A 409 -12.26 6.35 52.26
CA SER A 409 -12.56 7.56 51.50
C SER A 409 -12.05 8.82 52.21
N ASP A 410 -12.07 9.94 51.51
CA ASP A 410 -12.01 11.26 52.16
C ASP A 410 -13.35 11.60 52.84
N ASN A 411 -13.43 12.79 53.45
CA ASN A 411 -14.62 13.26 54.17
C ASN A 411 -15.60 14.08 53.32
N VAL A 412 -15.44 14.13 52.00
CA VAL A 412 -16.32 14.91 51.12
C VAL A 412 -17.61 14.12 50.89
N GLY A 413 -18.77 14.76 51.06
CA GLY A 413 -20.07 14.13 50.87
C GLY A 413 -20.65 13.45 52.12
N GLU A 414 -21.72 12.68 51.91
CA GLU A 414 -22.46 12.02 52.99
C GLU A 414 -21.68 10.80 53.54
N PRO A 415 -21.53 10.65 54.87
CA PRO A 415 -20.79 9.53 55.47
C PRO A 415 -21.28 8.14 55.02
N ALA A 416 -22.59 7.99 54.83
CA ALA A 416 -23.18 6.73 54.34
C ALA A 416 -22.79 6.43 52.88
N ALA A 417 -22.72 7.47 52.04
CA ALA A 417 -22.29 7.35 50.65
C ALA A 417 -20.79 7.01 50.59
N ASN A 418 -19.98 7.63 51.43
CA ASN A 418 -18.55 7.35 51.56
C ASN A 418 -18.27 5.91 51.99
N ARG A 419 -19.07 5.38 52.92
CA ARG A 419 -18.96 3.98 53.35
C ARG A 419 -19.34 3.00 52.24
N PHE A 420 -20.39 3.32 51.47
CA PHE A 420 -20.78 2.53 50.31
C PHE A 420 -19.70 2.56 49.22
N LEU A 421 -19.22 3.75 48.86
CA LEU A 421 -18.21 3.96 47.83
C LEU A 421 -16.91 3.22 48.15
N SER A 422 -16.42 3.35 49.38
CA SER A 422 -15.18 2.68 49.79
C SER A 422 -15.35 1.15 49.86
N SER A 423 -16.56 0.65 50.11
CA SER A 423 -16.88 -0.78 50.00
C SER A 423 -16.87 -1.26 48.56
N GLU A 424 -17.41 -0.47 47.61
CA GLU A 424 -17.41 -0.83 46.19
C GLU A 424 -15.98 -0.84 45.63
N TRP A 425 -15.11 0.08 46.03
CA TRP A 425 -13.68 0.01 45.65
C TRP A 425 -13.03 -1.28 46.17
N ALA A 426 -13.20 -1.61 47.45
CA ALA A 426 -12.64 -2.83 48.03
C ALA A 426 -13.18 -4.11 47.36
N LYS A 427 -14.44 -4.09 46.94
CA LYS A 427 -15.10 -5.17 46.20
C LYS A 427 -14.53 -5.34 44.79
N VAL A 428 -14.18 -4.26 44.09
CA VAL A 428 -13.51 -4.34 42.78
C VAL A 428 -12.15 -5.04 42.91
N ILE A 429 -11.37 -4.69 43.93
CA ILE A 429 -10.09 -5.35 44.20
C ILE A 429 -10.30 -6.84 44.52
N PHE A 430 -11.29 -7.16 45.35
CA PHE A 430 -11.66 -8.53 45.68
C PHE A 430 -11.95 -9.37 44.43
N TYR A 431 -12.80 -8.89 43.53
CA TYR A 431 -13.15 -9.65 42.32
C TYR A 431 -11.96 -9.82 41.39
N ASN A 432 -11.09 -8.81 41.27
CA ASN A 432 -9.89 -8.93 40.44
C ASN A 432 -8.88 -9.94 41.02
N PHE A 433 -8.74 -10.02 42.34
CA PHE A 433 -7.94 -11.05 43.01
C PHE A 433 -8.50 -12.46 42.81
N VAL A 434 -9.82 -12.61 42.86
CA VAL A 434 -10.48 -13.90 42.56
C VAL A 434 -10.28 -14.28 41.09
N GLU A 435 -10.41 -13.34 40.16
CA GLU A 435 -10.13 -13.54 38.73
C GLU A 435 -8.66 -13.92 38.49
N SER A 436 -7.74 -13.39 39.30
CA SER A 436 -6.31 -13.72 39.29
C SER A 436 -5.96 -15.05 39.97
N GLY A 437 -6.96 -15.80 40.46
CA GLY A 437 -6.80 -17.16 40.97
C GLY A 437 -6.77 -17.32 42.49
N LEU A 438 -6.99 -16.25 43.26
CA LEU A 438 -7.12 -16.36 44.73
C LEU A 438 -8.49 -16.92 45.13
N ASP A 439 -8.52 -17.77 46.16
CA ASP A 439 -9.77 -18.34 46.65
C ASP A 439 -10.60 -17.26 47.37
N SER A 440 -11.81 -17.02 46.86
CA SER A 440 -12.79 -16.10 47.45
C SER A 440 -13.09 -16.38 48.93
N ALA A 441 -12.97 -17.63 49.39
CA ALA A 441 -13.21 -18.01 50.78
C ALA A 441 -12.16 -17.42 51.75
N ASN A 442 -10.97 -17.14 51.23
CA ASN A 442 -9.80 -16.65 51.95
C ASN A 442 -9.68 -15.12 51.90
N LEU A 443 -10.56 -14.44 51.17
CA LEU A 443 -10.54 -12.99 50.99
C LEU A 443 -11.75 -12.36 51.67
N LYS A 444 -11.55 -11.23 52.34
CA LYS A 444 -12.64 -10.42 52.92
C LYS A 444 -12.47 -8.96 52.53
N TYR A 445 -13.53 -8.32 52.06
CA TYR A 445 -13.52 -6.89 51.78
C TYR A 445 -14.45 -6.12 52.71
N THR A 446 -14.12 -4.86 53.02
CA THR A 446 -14.95 -3.97 53.85
C THR A 446 -14.72 -2.51 53.52
N GLY A 447 -15.79 -1.70 53.49
CA GLY A 447 -15.72 -0.24 53.39
C GLY A 447 -15.80 0.46 54.75
N MET A 448 -14.81 1.30 55.05
CA MET A 448 -14.73 2.10 56.27
C MET A 448 -15.11 3.58 56.08
N GLY A 449 -15.41 4.01 54.85
CA GLY A 449 -15.66 5.41 54.53
C GLY A 449 -14.55 6.34 55.04
N SER A 450 -14.96 7.48 55.59
CA SER A 450 -14.06 8.54 56.06
C SER A 450 -13.66 8.41 57.54
N GLU A 451 -13.97 7.27 58.19
CA GLU A 451 -13.85 7.10 59.65
C GLU A 451 -12.39 6.99 60.13
N PHE A 452 -11.46 6.60 59.25
CA PHE A 452 -10.04 6.37 59.57
C PHE A 452 -9.11 7.13 58.59
N PRO A 453 -9.03 8.47 58.70
CA PRO A 453 -8.14 9.27 57.86
C PRO A 453 -6.68 9.11 58.32
N ILE A 454 -5.76 9.10 57.36
CA ILE A 454 -4.30 9.09 57.59
C ILE A 454 -3.66 10.46 57.32
N ALA A 455 -4.39 11.36 56.65
CA ALA A 455 -3.99 12.72 56.35
C ALA A 455 -5.14 13.71 56.61
N GLY A 456 -4.80 15.01 56.67
CA GLY A 456 -5.79 16.06 56.86
C GLY A 456 -6.68 16.22 55.63
N ASN A 457 -8.01 16.26 55.81
CA ASN A 457 -8.95 16.41 54.69
C ASN A 457 -9.10 17.85 54.14
N ALA A 458 -8.30 18.80 54.64
CA ALA A 458 -8.41 20.20 54.24
C ALA A 458 -7.89 20.46 52.81
N SER A 459 -6.82 19.79 52.40
CA SER A 459 -6.22 19.93 51.06
C SER A 459 -6.57 18.76 50.16
N GLU A 460 -6.42 18.92 48.84
CA GLU A 460 -6.70 17.83 47.89
C GLU A 460 -5.69 16.70 48.03
N GLU A 461 -4.43 17.03 48.31
CA GLU A 461 -3.37 16.05 48.54
C GLU A 461 -3.69 15.16 49.74
N GLY A 462 -4.16 15.76 50.84
CA GLY A 462 -4.57 15.01 52.02
C GLY A 462 -5.85 14.19 51.82
N ARG A 463 -6.79 14.67 50.98
CA ARG A 463 -7.97 13.88 50.58
C ARG A 463 -7.60 12.70 49.70
N SER A 464 -6.73 12.90 48.71
CA SER A 464 -6.18 11.85 47.84
C SER A 464 -5.52 10.74 48.65
N GLN A 465 -4.73 11.09 49.68
CA GLN A 465 -4.13 10.11 50.60
C GLN A 465 -5.16 9.34 51.42
N ASN A 466 -6.30 9.94 51.75
CA ASN A 466 -7.38 9.26 52.48
C ASN A 466 -8.19 8.31 51.59
N ARG A 467 -8.30 8.59 50.28
CA ARG A 467 -8.90 7.70 49.27
C ARG A 467 -7.94 6.55 48.93
N ARG A 468 -8.02 5.45 49.70
CA ARG A 468 -7.05 4.33 49.60
C ARG A 468 -7.69 2.98 49.87
N ILE A 469 -7.01 1.92 49.43
CA ILE A 469 -7.23 0.53 49.82
C ILE A 469 -6.07 0.08 50.72
N GLU A 470 -6.38 -0.58 51.82
CA GLU A 470 -5.40 -1.27 52.67
C GLU A 470 -5.56 -2.80 52.50
N ILE A 471 -4.47 -3.51 52.25
CA ILE A 471 -4.44 -4.97 52.08
C ILE A 471 -3.46 -5.56 53.09
N TYR A 472 -3.91 -6.56 53.85
CA TYR A 472 -3.08 -7.20 54.88
C TYR A 472 -3.57 -8.61 55.23
N PRO A 473 -2.69 -9.49 55.71
CA PRO A 473 -3.07 -10.84 56.13
C PRO A 473 -3.92 -10.80 57.41
N VAL A 474 -4.91 -11.68 57.50
CA VAL A 474 -5.75 -11.86 58.70
C VAL A 474 -5.11 -12.91 59.59
N ILE A 475 -4.47 -12.46 60.65
CA ILE A 475 -3.83 -13.35 61.63
C ILE A 475 -4.90 -13.92 62.58
N THR A 476 -5.32 -15.16 62.36
CA THR A 476 -6.23 -15.87 63.29
C THR A 476 -5.45 -16.55 64.43
N GLU A 477 -6.14 -16.92 65.53
CA GLU A 477 -5.50 -17.71 66.59
C GLU A 477 -4.94 -19.06 66.08
N GLN A 478 -5.62 -19.68 65.11
CA GLN A 478 -5.14 -20.93 64.50
C GLN A 478 -3.84 -20.73 63.72
N THR A 479 -3.67 -19.57 63.07
CA THR A 479 -2.44 -19.19 62.38
C THR A 479 -1.29 -18.93 63.37
N ARG A 480 -1.57 -18.32 64.52
CA ARG A 480 -0.58 -18.11 65.60
C ARG A 480 -0.10 -19.43 66.22
N LEU A 481 -0.99 -20.40 66.39
CA LEU A 481 -0.67 -21.70 66.98
C LEU A 481 0.22 -22.55 66.05
N LYS A 482 0.00 -22.52 64.73
CA LYS A 482 0.87 -23.19 63.75
C LYS A 482 2.29 -22.60 63.69
N GLU A 483 2.45 -21.30 63.97
CA GLU A 483 3.77 -20.65 64.02
C GLU A 483 4.56 -21.03 65.29
N GLN A 484 3.88 -21.35 66.39
CA GLN A 484 4.50 -21.79 67.65
C GLN A 484 4.91 -23.27 67.66
N GLU A 485 4.38 -24.09 66.74
CA GLU A 485 4.72 -25.52 66.61
C GLU A 485 5.93 -25.79 65.70
N LYS A 486 6.47 -24.78 65.00
CA LYS A 486 7.68 -24.95 64.18
C LYS A 486 8.89 -25.14 65.10
N PRO A 487 9.67 -26.22 64.97
CA PRO A 487 10.92 -26.38 65.74
C PRO A 487 11.83 -25.17 65.46
N LEU A 488 12.46 -24.64 66.51
CA LEU A 488 13.55 -23.67 66.37
C LEU A 488 14.59 -24.23 65.39
N GLU A 489 14.63 -23.69 64.20
CA GLU A 489 15.63 -24.05 63.20
C GLU A 489 16.98 -23.58 63.74
N ILE A 490 17.81 -24.54 64.17
CA ILE A 490 19.20 -24.28 64.54
C ILE A 490 19.88 -23.83 63.26
N LYS A 491 20.07 -22.51 63.09
CA LYS A 491 20.93 -21.98 62.02
C LYS A 491 22.31 -22.64 62.15
N PRO A 492 22.88 -23.18 61.06
CA PRO A 492 24.22 -23.74 61.11
C PRO A 492 25.20 -22.64 61.50
N GLU A 493 26.06 -22.98 62.45
CA GLU A 493 27.13 -22.15 63.00
C GLU A 493 28.04 -21.69 61.84
N ILE A 494 27.93 -20.41 61.47
CA ILE A 494 28.89 -19.78 60.56
C ILE A 494 30.22 -19.77 61.29
N LYS A 495 31.21 -20.48 60.76
CA LYS A 495 32.61 -20.33 61.18
C LYS A 495 33.03 -18.89 60.92
N THR A 496 33.05 -18.07 61.96
CA THR A 496 33.68 -16.75 61.92
C THR A 496 35.19 -16.94 62.05
N GLU A 497 35.92 -16.69 60.97
CA GLU A 497 37.32 -16.28 61.10
C GLU A 497 37.38 -14.92 61.80
N PRO A 498 38.39 -14.66 62.65
CA PRO A 498 38.41 -13.47 63.48
C PRO A 498 38.80 -12.25 62.64
N ILE A 499 37.88 -11.29 62.50
CA ILE A 499 38.19 -9.95 61.99
C ILE A 499 38.69 -9.10 63.17
N PRO A 500 39.75 -8.31 63.01
CA PRO A 500 40.44 -7.66 64.12
C PRO A 500 39.60 -6.56 64.77
N ASP A 501 39.78 -6.49 66.09
CA ASP A 501 39.41 -5.38 66.96
C ASP A 501 39.93 -4.03 66.42
N LYS A 502 39.01 -3.07 66.22
CA LYS A 502 39.08 -1.76 66.88
C LYS A 502 37.89 -0.84 66.59
N SER A 503 37.36 -0.30 67.70
CA SER A 503 36.78 1.05 67.88
C SER A 503 35.25 1.28 67.75
N ILE A 504 34.57 1.06 68.89
CA ILE A 504 33.77 2.04 69.69
C ILE A 504 32.70 2.89 68.93
N LEU A 505 31.39 2.61 69.06
CA LEU A 505 30.40 3.00 70.12
C LEU A 505 29.66 4.33 69.85
N TYR A 506 28.38 4.26 69.46
CA TYR A 506 27.18 4.80 70.14
C TYR A 506 26.01 4.93 69.16
N GLY A 507 25.02 4.05 69.29
CA GLY A 507 23.82 4.06 68.46
C GLY A 507 23.05 2.75 68.49
N ARG A 508 22.96 2.09 69.67
CA ARG A 508 22.13 0.90 69.80
C ARG A 508 20.66 1.32 69.81
N SER A 509 19.95 0.91 68.77
CA SER A 509 18.60 0.33 68.94
C SER A 509 18.68 -0.65 70.11
N LEU A 510 18.06 -0.28 71.23
CA LEU A 510 17.85 -1.25 72.31
C LEU A 510 16.84 -2.27 71.76
N PRO A 511 17.08 -3.59 71.88
CA PRO A 511 16.02 -4.57 71.65
C PRO A 511 14.85 -4.21 72.58
N TYR A 512 13.67 -4.05 71.99
CA TYR A 512 12.44 -3.70 72.70
C TYR A 512 12.16 -4.74 73.77
N ASN A 513 12.32 -4.35 75.03
CA ASN A 513 12.10 -5.22 76.18
C ASN A 513 10.68 -5.02 76.71
N TYR A 514 9.78 -5.92 76.33
CA TYR A 514 8.37 -5.96 76.75
C TYR A 514 8.22 -6.05 78.29
N ASP A 515 9.18 -6.66 78.98
CA ASP A 515 9.14 -6.84 80.43
C ASP A 515 9.40 -5.53 81.20
N ASN A 516 10.09 -4.57 80.57
CA ASN A 516 10.35 -3.23 81.11
C ASN A 516 9.24 -2.21 80.80
N GLU A 517 8.19 -2.57 80.04
CA GLU A 517 7.15 -1.62 79.60
C GLU A 517 6.09 -1.26 80.64
N LYS A 518 6.09 -1.91 81.81
CA LYS A 518 5.23 -1.49 82.93
C LYS A 518 5.78 -0.20 83.53
N ASN A 519 5.06 0.91 83.34
CA ASN A 519 5.34 2.25 83.89
C ASN A 519 6.46 3.05 83.18
N VAL A 520 6.59 2.91 81.86
CA VAL A 520 7.54 3.73 81.08
C VAL A 520 7.05 5.17 80.94
N THR A 521 7.69 6.09 81.66
CA THR A 521 7.56 7.54 81.50
C THR A 521 8.87 8.13 80.97
N ASP A 522 8.79 9.27 80.28
CA ASP A 522 9.95 10.09 79.89
C ASP A 522 10.86 9.47 78.82
N VAL A 523 10.29 8.61 77.96
CA VAL A 523 11.01 8.03 76.81
C VAL A 523 10.71 8.80 75.54
N ILE A 524 11.76 9.26 74.86
CA ILE A 524 11.68 9.83 73.51
C ILE A 524 11.72 8.68 72.49
N LEU A 525 10.70 8.61 71.65
CA LEU A 525 10.51 7.64 70.58
C LEU A 525 10.67 8.36 69.23
N THR A 526 11.19 7.67 68.22
CA THR A 526 11.25 8.18 66.84
C THR A 526 10.85 7.10 65.84
N ASP A 527 10.19 7.52 64.77
CA ASP A 527 9.85 6.70 63.59
C ASP A 527 10.84 6.93 62.43
N GLY A 528 11.94 7.66 62.68
CA GLY A 528 12.92 8.05 61.66
C GLY A 528 12.63 9.38 60.97
N ARG A 529 11.46 9.98 61.17
CA ARG A 529 11.09 11.32 60.64
C ARG A 529 10.77 12.32 61.75
N ASN A 530 10.10 11.88 62.81
CA ASN A 530 9.69 12.71 63.94
C ASN A 530 10.04 12.06 65.28
N PHE A 531 10.06 12.87 66.34
CA PHE A 531 10.25 12.47 67.72
C PHE A 531 8.97 12.69 68.53
N SER A 532 8.66 11.79 69.47
CA SER A 532 7.55 11.91 70.40
C SER A 532 7.95 11.44 71.79
N LEU A 533 7.42 12.07 72.84
CA LEU A 533 7.69 11.74 74.23
C LEU A 533 6.53 10.94 74.79
N GLN A 534 6.79 9.76 75.37
CA GLN A 534 5.80 8.98 76.10
C GLN A 534 5.69 9.43 77.55
N LEU A 535 4.51 9.90 77.95
CA LEU A 535 4.26 10.47 79.27
C LEU A 535 3.73 9.45 80.27
N SER A 536 2.78 8.60 79.85
CA SER A 536 2.14 7.60 80.71
C SER A 536 1.44 6.52 79.91
N THR A 537 1.09 5.41 80.57
CA THR A 537 0.36 4.28 79.97
C THR A 537 -0.77 3.85 80.90
N TRP A 538 -1.97 3.64 80.36
CA TRP A 538 -3.19 3.31 81.12
C TRP A 538 -3.92 2.12 80.52
N ARG A 539 -4.66 1.37 81.34
CA ARG A 539 -5.59 0.32 80.84
C ARG A 539 -6.99 0.85 80.51
N ASP A 540 -7.33 2.01 81.06
CA ASP A 540 -8.59 2.69 80.80
C ASP A 540 -8.35 3.83 79.80
N LYS A 541 -9.04 3.76 78.66
CA LYS A 541 -9.00 4.76 77.60
C LYS A 541 -9.44 6.13 78.10
N LYS A 542 -10.52 6.17 78.88
CA LYS A 542 -11.09 7.42 79.40
C LYS A 542 -10.07 8.14 80.28
N ARG A 543 -9.33 7.39 81.09
CA ARG A 543 -8.26 7.94 81.92
C ARG A 543 -7.08 8.45 81.10
N ALA A 544 -6.67 7.74 80.05
CA ALA A 544 -5.63 8.20 79.13
C ALA A 544 -6.04 9.50 78.42
N ASP A 545 -7.29 9.60 77.98
CA ASP A 545 -7.83 10.79 77.31
C ASP A 545 -7.90 12.01 78.24
N GLU A 546 -8.29 11.81 79.52
CA GLU A 546 -8.26 12.86 80.54
C GLU A 546 -6.83 13.40 80.76
N VAL A 547 -5.85 12.51 80.81
CA VAL A 547 -4.43 12.87 80.98
C VAL A 547 -3.90 13.59 79.73
N ALA A 548 -4.22 13.11 78.53
CA ALA A 548 -3.86 13.80 77.29
C ALA A 548 -4.50 15.21 77.23
N ALA A 549 -5.76 15.34 77.65
CA ALA A 549 -6.44 16.63 77.72
C ALA A 549 -5.78 17.62 78.70
N LYS A 550 -5.22 17.15 79.84
CA LYS A 550 -4.41 17.99 80.75
C LYS A 550 -3.26 18.65 80.00
N TYR A 551 -2.49 17.88 79.23
CA TYR A 551 -1.32 18.39 78.50
C TYR A 551 -1.71 19.24 77.28
N ARG A 552 -2.83 18.95 76.60
CA ARG A 552 -3.39 19.84 75.56
C ARG A 552 -3.73 21.22 76.12
N LYS A 553 -4.34 21.28 77.32
CA LYS A 553 -4.66 22.55 77.99
C LYS A 553 -3.41 23.34 78.39
N ALA A 554 -2.29 22.66 78.64
CA ALA A 554 -0.99 23.27 78.90
C ALA A 554 -0.22 23.66 77.61
N GLY A 555 -0.84 23.55 76.43
CA GLY A 555 -0.27 23.98 75.15
C GLY A 555 0.55 22.93 74.41
N PHE A 556 0.58 21.68 74.89
CA PHE A 556 1.33 20.59 74.26
C PHE A 556 0.48 19.80 73.26
N ASN A 557 1.11 19.33 72.17
CA ASN A 557 0.48 18.43 71.21
C ASN A 557 0.37 17.00 71.75
N ALA A 558 -0.57 16.76 72.67
CA ALA A 558 -0.76 15.48 73.33
C ALA A 558 -1.78 14.58 72.62
N PHE A 559 -1.48 13.29 72.50
CA PHE A 559 -2.34 12.29 71.86
C PHE A 559 -2.26 10.93 72.56
N VAL A 560 -3.25 10.07 72.32
CA VAL A 560 -3.34 8.73 72.89
C VAL A 560 -3.17 7.71 71.78
N THR A 561 -2.24 6.76 71.96
CA THR A 561 -2.05 5.63 71.05
C THR A 561 -2.44 4.33 71.76
N GLU A 562 -3.25 3.51 71.11
CA GLU A 562 -3.59 2.18 71.58
C GLU A 562 -2.49 1.18 71.20
N THR A 563 -2.06 0.35 72.14
CA THR A 563 -1.05 -0.69 71.94
C THR A 563 -1.48 -1.98 72.61
N PHE A 564 -1.06 -3.10 72.05
CA PHE A 564 -1.21 -4.41 72.67
C PHE A 564 0.15 -4.90 73.18
N ILE A 565 0.23 -5.32 74.44
CA ILE A 565 1.47 -5.86 75.03
C ILE A 565 1.39 -7.40 74.99
N PRO A 566 2.34 -8.09 74.36
CA PRO A 566 2.37 -9.56 74.34
C PRO A 566 2.34 -10.14 75.76
N ASN A 567 1.61 -11.25 75.96
CA ASN A 567 1.43 -11.95 77.25
C ASN A 567 0.66 -11.18 78.34
N VAL A 568 0.04 -10.05 78.00
CA VAL A 568 -0.83 -9.30 78.91
C VAL A 568 -2.17 -9.04 78.23
N SER A 569 -3.26 -9.63 78.76
CA SER A 569 -4.59 -9.42 78.20
C SER A 569 -5.05 -7.95 78.33
N GLY A 570 -5.69 -7.45 77.25
CA GLY A 570 -6.30 -6.13 77.16
C GLY A 570 -5.46 -5.06 76.43
N ALA A 571 -6.14 -4.03 75.92
CA ALA A 571 -5.53 -2.87 75.30
C ALA A 571 -4.87 -1.95 76.34
N PHE A 572 -3.76 -1.32 75.95
CA PHE A 572 -3.10 -0.26 76.71
C PHE A 572 -3.12 1.04 75.91
N TYR A 573 -3.36 2.14 76.60
CA TYR A 573 -3.48 3.48 76.04
C TYR A 573 -2.29 4.31 76.50
N LYS A 574 -1.37 4.60 75.58
CA LYS A 574 -0.15 5.38 75.81
C LYS A 574 -0.43 6.86 75.51
N VAL A 575 -0.21 7.73 76.49
CA VAL A 575 -0.30 9.19 76.34
C VAL A 575 1.05 9.71 75.89
N ARG A 576 1.10 10.41 74.76
CA ARG A 576 2.32 10.95 74.16
C ARG A 576 2.18 12.44 73.87
N VAL A 577 3.30 13.13 73.77
CA VAL A 577 3.39 14.51 73.27
C VAL A 577 4.43 14.56 72.15
N GLY A 578 4.12 15.15 71.01
CA GLY A 578 5.17 15.44 70.01
C GLY A 578 4.73 15.56 68.56
N PHE A 579 5.50 14.89 67.70
CA PHE A 579 5.85 15.24 66.30
C PHE A 579 6.94 16.32 66.20
N PHE A 580 7.97 16.21 67.03
CA PHE A 580 9.13 17.10 66.96
C PHE A 580 10.02 16.69 65.79
N SER A 581 10.49 17.65 65.00
CA SER A 581 11.39 17.43 63.86
C SER A 581 12.83 17.11 64.25
N SER A 582 13.21 17.32 65.52
CA SER A 582 14.55 17.05 66.01
C SER A 582 14.56 16.47 67.43
N LEU A 583 15.61 15.71 67.75
CA LEU A 583 15.84 15.17 69.09
C LEU A 583 16.04 16.29 70.13
N SER A 584 16.63 17.42 69.73
CA SER A 584 16.78 18.61 70.57
C SER A 584 15.44 19.20 70.98
N ASP A 585 14.49 19.31 70.05
CA ASP A 585 13.15 19.85 70.33
C ASP A 585 12.36 18.92 71.25
N ALA A 586 12.48 17.61 71.04
CA ALA A 586 11.87 16.61 71.92
C ALA A 586 12.43 16.67 73.35
N ARG A 587 13.74 16.92 73.51
CA ARG A 587 14.38 17.10 74.83
C ARG A 587 13.94 18.39 75.51
N ALA A 588 13.84 19.49 74.76
CA ALA A 588 13.34 20.77 75.28
C ALA A 588 11.88 20.64 75.75
N ALA A 589 11.04 19.94 74.98
CA ALA A 589 9.67 19.66 75.38
C ALA A 589 9.59 18.75 76.61
N ALA A 590 10.46 17.75 76.74
CA ALA A 590 10.53 16.90 77.92
C ALA A 590 10.85 17.70 79.20
N GLN A 591 11.74 18.69 79.11
CA GLN A 591 12.02 19.61 80.21
C GLN A 591 10.81 20.49 80.55
N ALA A 592 10.16 21.10 79.54
CA ALA A 592 8.97 21.93 79.76
C ALA A 592 7.78 21.13 80.34
N ILE A 593 7.67 19.83 80.04
CA ILE A 593 6.63 18.95 80.58
C ILE A 593 6.92 18.56 82.03
N ALA A 594 8.18 18.48 82.44
CA ALA A 594 8.54 18.25 83.85
C ALA A 594 8.02 19.37 84.76
N ASP A 595 7.90 20.60 84.25
CA ASP A 595 7.33 21.74 84.98
C ASP A 595 5.79 21.71 85.07
N VAL A 596 5.13 20.84 84.29
CA VAL A 596 3.66 20.67 84.22
C VAL A 596 3.17 19.41 84.96
N LYS A 597 4.08 18.45 85.21
CA LYS A 597 3.79 17.23 85.97
C LYS A 597 3.36 17.57 87.39
#